data_AF-A0A9W5J9M2-F1
#
_entry.id   AF-A0A9W5J9M2-F1
#
_cell.length_a   1.000
_cell.length_b   1.000
_cell.length_c   1.000
_cell.angle_alpha   90.00
_cell.angle_beta   90.00
_cell.angle_gamma   90.00
#
_symmetry.space_group_name_H-M   'P 1'
#
loop_
_entity.id
_entity.type
_entity.pdbx_description
1 polymer ?
#
loop_
_entity_poly.entity_id
_entity_poly.type
_entity_poly.pdbx_seq_one_letter_code
_entity_poly.pdbx_strand_id
1 'polypeptide(L)'
;MTAEIAVFNKSAVSLAADSAVTISGEFGVNKIYNGADKLFALSKHHPVGIMVYGSADLCGIPWEMIIKQFRKMLGNQAYDTIEEYAVKFWDFLCISKNIIPMDVRENYLIDTYSNRFFPALINHIEKKRIDEIIDETGERPSIEETYDIIEEEAHIILNGLKDQHFFDSFDDGHIIEILEFTQSLSRDICEEKLHKEEGIDIPDSLCEVIGELFAYITCKKSPFGRNTGLVFAGYGEQEFMPAVLAYDVLGYYKDKLRYSPNLHKSSSGGLCGVTAYAQEEEVETFLHGISHQLKSFMKAGIEFEKDKIMNIAEEKLSSLNLSKEDNNSVLEAFQGAITERFDRYQDVIDTHIRDTYTSKVTEMIEFLPKQDLAYMAESLVNLTAFKRKVSYDNETVGGPIDVAIISKGDGFIWVKRKHYFDQNLNHHYFTKQS
;
A
#
# COMPACT_ATOMS: atom_id res chain seq x y z
N MET A 1 11.73 -1.44 -2.78
CA MET A 1 10.83 -0.30 -3.13
C MET A 1 10.92 -0.10 -4.63
N THR A 2 9.93 0.54 -5.23
CA THR A 2 9.72 0.62 -6.68
C THR A 2 9.09 1.97 -7.03
N ALA A 3 9.03 2.36 -8.30
CA ALA A 3 8.30 3.55 -8.74
C ALA A 3 7.41 3.22 -9.94
N GLU A 4 6.10 3.29 -9.70
CA GLU A 4 5.04 3.01 -10.65
C GLU A 4 4.07 4.19 -10.67
N ILE A 5 3.79 4.74 -11.85
CA ILE A 5 3.01 5.96 -12.01
C ILE A 5 2.00 5.81 -13.16
N ALA A 6 0.77 6.23 -12.91
CA ALA A 6 -0.22 6.50 -13.95
C ALA A 6 -0.43 7.99 -14.12
N VAL A 7 -0.44 8.47 -15.36
CA VAL A 7 -0.86 9.82 -15.75
C VAL A 7 -1.97 9.68 -16.77
N PHE A 8 -3.14 10.25 -16.51
CA PHE A 8 -4.31 10.03 -17.36
C PHE A 8 -5.14 11.28 -17.54
N ASN A 9 -5.83 11.34 -18.68
CA ASN A 9 -6.88 12.30 -18.95
C ASN A 9 -8.00 11.62 -19.73
N LYS A 10 -8.96 12.41 -20.22
CA LYS A 10 -10.13 11.93 -20.98
C LYS A 10 -9.76 11.15 -22.25
N SER A 11 -8.56 11.32 -22.80
CA SER A 11 -8.16 10.75 -24.11
C SER A 11 -7.28 9.50 -24.01
N ALA A 12 -6.52 9.34 -22.92
CA ALA A 12 -5.57 8.25 -22.75
C ALA A 12 -5.10 8.12 -21.29
N VAL A 13 -4.55 6.94 -20.98
CA VAL A 13 -3.74 6.70 -19.78
C VAL A 13 -2.32 6.32 -20.20
N SER A 14 -1.34 6.96 -19.58
CA SER A 14 0.06 6.57 -19.63
C SER A 14 0.46 5.86 -18.35
N LEU A 15 1.14 4.74 -18.48
CA LEU A 15 1.72 3.98 -17.37
C LEU A 15 3.24 3.97 -17.50
N ALA A 16 3.94 4.26 -16.41
CA ALA A 16 5.39 4.17 -16.34
C ALA A 16 5.83 3.39 -15.10
N ALA A 17 6.83 2.52 -15.26
CA ALA A 17 7.37 1.72 -14.17
C ALA A 17 8.89 1.56 -14.27
N ASP A 18 9.58 1.68 -13.13
CA ASP A 18 11.00 1.35 -13.02
C ASP A 18 11.23 -0.17 -13.04
N SER A 19 12.50 -0.58 -13.10
CA SER A 19 12.86 -2.00 -13.22
C SER A 19 13.65 -2.55 -12.04
N ALA A 20 13.82 -1.76 -10.98
CA ALA A 20 14.51 -2.19 -9.77
C ALA A 20 13.63 -3.13 -8.94
N VAL A 21 14.24 -4.23 -8.46
CA VAL A 21 13.68 -5.12 -7.44
C VAL A 21 14.70 -5.30 -6.34
N THR A 22 14.27 -5.06 -5.11
CA THR A 22 15.09 -5.28 -3.91
C THR A 22 14.83 -6.69 -3.39
N ILE A 23 15.85 -7.54 -3.41
CA ILE A 23 15.84 -8.84 -2.74
C ILE A 23 16.51 -8.65 -1.38
N SER A 24 15.73 -8.83 -0.32
CA SER A 24 16.25 -8.92 1.04
C SER A 24 16.61 -10.36 1.33
N GLY A 25 17.90 -10.65 1.53
CA GLY A 25 18.36 -11.96 2.00
C GLY A 25 18.31 -12.06 3.53
N GLU A 26 18.52 -13.28 4.03
CA GLU A 26 18.83 -13.48 5.46
C GLU A 26 20.07 -12.64 5.83
N PHE A 27 20.13 -12.14 7.07
CA PHE A 27 21.20 -11.26 7.60
C PHE A 27 21.21 -9.80 7.10
N GLY A 28 20.09 -9.27 6.62
CA GLY A 28 19.96 -7.84 6.32
C GLY A 28 20.69 -7.37 5.04
N VAL A 29 21.18 -8.32 4.23
CA VAL A 29 21.78 -7.99 2.92
C VAL A 29 20.66 -7.71 1.93
N ASN A 30 20.57 -6.46 1.48
CA ASN A 30 19.68 -6.05 0.40
C ASN A 30 20.46 -6.00 -0.91
N LYS A 31 20.00 -6.74 -1.92
CA LYS A 31 20.54 -6.66 -3.27
C LYS A 31 19.50 -6.15 -4.24
N ILE A 32 19.87 -5.16 -5.05
CA ILE A 32 18.99 -4.56 -6.05
C ILE A 32 19.34 -5.15 -7.43
N TYR A 33 18.32 -5.60 -8.14
CA TYR A 33 18.43 -6.05 -9.52
C TYR A 33 17.61 -5.13 -10.43
N ASN A 34 18.20 -4.73 -11.55
CA ASN A 34 17.56 -3.88 -12.56
C ASN A 34 17.20 -4.74 -13.77
N GLY A 35 15.95 -5.17 -13.83
CA GLY A 35 15.50 -6.07 -14.90
C GLY A 35 14.09 -6.64 -14.73
N ALA A 36 13.37 -6.29 -13.67
CA ALA A 36 12.01 -6.77 -13.49
C ALA A 36 11.04 -6.07 -14.45
N ASP A 37 10.15 -6.85 -15.04
CA ASP A 37 9.00 -6.32 -15.77
C ASP A 37 7.87 -6.09 -14.78
N LYS A 38 7.35 -4.86 -14.75
CA LYS A 38 6.26 -4.45 -13.85
C LYS A 38 5.06 -3.89 -14.59
N LEU A 39 5.21 -3.65 -15.89
CA LEU A 39 4.17 -3.15 -16.77
C LEU A 39 3.96 -4.18 -17.89
N PHE A 40 2.70 -4.47 -18.19
CA PHE A 40 2.33 -5.49 -19.17
C PHE A 40 1.09 -5.06 -19.94
N ALA A 41 1.03 -5.38 -21.23
CA ALA A 41 -0.24 -5.37 -21.96
C ALA A 41 -1.11 -6.52 -21.43
N LEU A 42 -2.28 -6.29 -20.82
CA LEU A 42 -3.11 -7.39 -20.33
C LEU A 42 -3.68 -8.19 -21.50
N SER A 43 -4.10 -7.50 -22.56
CA SER A 43 -4.56 -8.07 -23.83
C SER A 43 -3.62 -7.67 -24.99
N LYS A 44 -3.57 -8.51 -26.04
CA LYS A 44 -2.96 -8.13 -27.33
C LYS A 44 -3.95 -7.52 -28.32
N HIS A 45 -5.24 -7.64 -28.03
CA HIS A 45 -6.34 -7.29 -28.95
C HIS A 45 -7.17 -6.11 -28.43
N HIS A 46 -7.10 -5.85 -27.13
CA HIS A 46 -7.94 -4.87 -26.43
C HIS A 46 -7.07 -3.83 -25.72
N PRO A 47 -7.53 -2.58 -25.59
CA PRO A 47 -6.79 -1.47 -24.99
C PRO A 47 -6.71 -1.62 -23.46
N VAL A 48 -6.05 -2.66 -22.96
CA VAL A 48 -5.95 -2.95 -21.52
C VAL A 48 -4.51 -3.28 -21.14
N GLY A 49 -4.01 -2.58 -20.14
CA GLY A 49 -2.72 -2.78 -19.50
C GLY A 49 -2.88 -3.20 -18.04
N ILE A 50 -1.83 -3.80 -17.49
CA ILE A 50 -1.72 -4.12 -16.08
C ILE A 50 -0.32 -3.75 -15.58
N MET A 51 -0.25 -3.12 -14.42
CA MET A 51 0.99 -2.76 -13.72
C MET A 51 1.03 -3.38 -12.33
N VAL A 52 2.22 -3.75 -11.87
CA VAL A 52 2.47 -4.44 -10.59
C VAL A 52 3.37 -3.58 -9.73
N TYR A 53 3.01 -3.36 -8.47
CA TYR A 53 3.87 -2.71 -7.46
C TYR A 53 3.88 -3.51 -6.16
N GLY A 54 4.87 -3.28 -5.30
CA GLY A 54 5.03 -4.07 -4.07
C GLY A 54 5.75 -5.41 -4.33
N SER A 55 5.13 -6.54 -3.94
CA SER A 55 5.75 -7.86 -4.16
C SER A 55 5.75 -8.26 -5.63
N ALA A 56 6.80 -8.94 -6.09
CA ALA A 56 6.95 -9.36 -7.48
C ALA A 56 6.26 -10.71 -7.80
N ASP A 57 5.70 -11.36 -6.79
CA ASP A 57 5.10 -12.69 -6.85
C ASP A 57 3.80 -12.78 -6.05
N LEU A 58 2.99 -13.78 -6.42
CA LEU A 58 1.86 -14.28 -5.64
C LEU A 58 2.16 -15.71 -5.20
N CYS A 59 2.27 -15.93 -3.90
CA CYS A 59 2.59 -17.25 -3.34
C CYS A 59 3.87 -17.88 -3.93
N GLY A 60 4.91 -17.08 -4.17
CA GLY A 60 6.18 -17.51 -4.77
C GLY A 60 6.16 -17.61 -6.30
N ILE A 61 5.00 -17.41 -6.94
CA ILE A 61 4.88 -17.46 -8.41
C ILE A 61 4.95 -16.03 -8.98
N PRO A 62 5.90 -15.73 -9.89
CA PRO A 62 6.06 -14.38 -10.44
C PRO A 62 4.81 -13.86 -11.16
N TRP A 63 4.45 -12.60 -10.91
CA TRP A 63 3.29 -11.96 -11.55
C TRP A 63 3.36 -11.97 -13.08
N GLU A 64 4.56 -11.81 -13.64
CA GLU A 64 4.77 -11.92 -15.09
C GLU A 64 4.22 -13.22 -15.67
N MET A 65 4.46 -14.36 -15.00
CA MET A 65 4.01 -15.67 -15.45
C MET A 65 2.49 -15.78 -15.38
N ILE A 66 1.90 -15.33 -14.27
CA ILE A 66 0.45 -15.31 -14.04
C ILE A 66 -0.24 -14.47 -15.11
N ILE A 67 0.23 -13.24 -15.33
CA ILE A 67 -0.35 -12.30 -16.30
C ILE A 67 -0.23 -12.82 -17.72
N LYS A 68 0.91 -13.40 -18.11
CA LYS A 68 1.09 -13.99 -19.44
C LYS A 68 0.18 -15.20 -19.65
N GLN A 69 -0.05 -16.02 -18.62
CA GLN A 69 -0.95 -17.16 -18.70
C GLN A 69 -2.42 -16.71 -18.76
N PHE A 70 -2.81 -15.70 -17.99
CA PHE A 70 -4.13 -15.06 -18.10
C PHE A 70 -4.36 -14.50 -19.50
N ARG A 71 -3.41 -13.73 -20.05
CA ARG A 71 -3.47 -13.19 -21.42
C ARG A 71 -3.70 -14.28 -22.46
N LYS A 72 -3.05 -15.45 -22.31
CA LYS A 72 -3.21 -16.58 -23.21
C LYS A 72 -4.63 -17.16 -23.14
N MET A 73 -5.20 -17.27 -21.94
CA MET A 73 -6.57 -17.72 -21.73
C MET A 73 -7.59 -16.70 -22.25
N LEU A 74 -7.36 -15.41 -21.99
CA LEU A 74 -8.19 -14.29 -22.45
C LEU A 74 -8.34 -14.29 -23.98
N GLY A 75 -7.26 -14.56 -24.71
CA GLY A 75 -7.27 -14.60 -26.17
C GLY A 75 -7.82 -13.31 -26.77
N ASN A 76 -8.91 -13.42 -27.52
CA ASN A 76 -9.58 -12.28 -28.17
C ASN A 76 -10.84 -11.82 -27.43
N GLN A 77 -11.14 -12.37 -26.24
CA GLN A 77 -12.34 -12.01 -25.49
C GLN A 77 -12.28 -10.55 -25.04
N ALA A 78 -13.38 -9.83 -25.28
CA ALA A 78 -13.59 -8.46 -24.85
C ALA A 78 -14.56 -8.43 -23.66
N TYR A 79 -14.44 -7.39 -22.84
CA TYR A 79 -15.35 -7.12 -21.73
C TYR A 79 -15.78 -5.65 -21.76
N ASP A 80 -16.93 -5.35 -21.16
CA ASP A 80 -17.57 -4.04 -21.31
C ASP A 80 -16.84 -2.95 -20.50
N THR A 81 -16.17 -3.33 -19.41
CA THR A 81 -15.45 -2.40 -18.50
C THR A 81 -14.10 -2.96 -18.05
N ILE A 82 -13.18 -2.08 -17.62
CA ILE A 82 -11.93 -2.49 -16.94
C ILE A 82 -12.20 -3.30 -15.66
N GLU A 83 -13.30 -3.02 -14.96
CA GLU A 83 -13.71 -3.79 -13.79
C GLU A 83 -14.02 -5.25 -14.14
N GLU A 84 -14.71 -5.50 -15.25
CA GLU A 84 -14.96 -6.87 -15.72
C GLU A 84 -13.66 -7.61 -16.08
N TYR A 85 -12.67 -6.94 -16.68
CA TYR A 85 -11.34 -7.53 -16.88
C TYR A 85 -10.67 -7.93 -15.55
N ALA A 86 -10.78 -7.07 -14.52
CA ALA A 86 -10.26 -7.38 -13.19
C ALA A 86 -10.99 -8.58 -12.56
N VAL A 87 -12.32 -8.59 -12.58
CA VAL A 87 -13.14 -9.72 -12.09
C VAL A 87 -12.73 -11.03 -12.77
N LYS A 88 -12.55 -11.03 -14.09
CA LYS A 88 -12.11 -12.22 -14.84
C LYS A 88 -10.70 -12.66 -14.48
N PHE A 89 -9.84 -11.72 -14.12
CA PHE A 89 -8.50 -12.02 -13.60
C PHE A 89 -8.59 -12.70 -12.23
N TRP A 90 -9.48 -12.25 -11.34
CA TRP A 90 -9.72 -12.89 -10.04
C TRP A 90 -10.33 -14.29 -10.20
N ASP A 91 -11.34 -14.46 -11.06
CA ASP A 91 -11.93 -15.77 -11.40
C ASP A 91 -10.84 -16.76 -11.85
N PHE A 92 -9.95 -16.31 -12.74
CA PHE A 92 -8.82 -17.11 -13.22
C PHE A 92 -7.88 -17.54 -12.10
N LEU A 93 -7.54 -16.65 -11.17
CA LEU A 93 -6.68 -16.94 -10.03
C LEU A 93 -7.31 -17.95 -9.06
N CYS A 94 -8.62 -17.92 -8.88
CA CYS A 94 -9.34 -18.88 -8.05
C CYS A 94 -9.40 -20.27 -8.70
N ILE A 95 -9.64 -20.34 -10.02
CA ILE A 95 -9.80 -21.61 -10.76
C ILE A 95 -8.46 -22.30 -11.07
N SER A 96 -7.38 -21.54 -11.28
CA SER A 96 -6.09 -22.05 -11.76
C SER A 96 -5.24 -22.71 -10.68
N LYS A 97 -5.74 -23.81 -10.10
CA LYS A 97 -5.05 -24.61 -9.07
C LYS A 97 -3.74 -25.24 -9.56
N ASN A 98 -3.54 -25.33 -10.88
CA ASN A 98 -2.29 -25.78 -11.49
C ASN A 98 -1.17 -24.72 -11.48
N ILE A 99 -1.51 -23.44 -11.36
CA ILE A 99 -0.53 -22.34 -11.30
C ILE A 99 -0.04 -22.16 -9.86
N ILE A 100 -0.98 -22.17 -8.92
CA ILE A 100 -0.70 -22.05 -7.48
C ILE A 100 -1.42 -23.20 -6.76
N PRO A 101 -0.74 -24.35 -6.60
CA PRO A 101 -1.26 -25.53 -5.90
C PRO A 101 -1.68 -25.25 -4.45
N MET A 102 -2.56 -26.10 -3.89
CA MET A 102 -3.16 -25.87 -2.57
C MET A 102 -2.12 -25.87 -1.44
N ASP A 103 -1.15 -26.78 -1.50
CA ASP A 103 -0.02 -26.85 -0.57
C ASP A 103 0.84 -25.58 -0.62
N VAL A 104 1.06 -25.01 -1.81
CA VAL A 104 1.78 -23.73 -1.95
C VAL A 104 0.98 -22.57 -1.35
N ARG A 105 -0.34 -22.55 -1.53
CA ARG A 105 -1.22 -21.53 -0.93
C ARG A 105 -1.20 -21.60 0.60
N GLU A 106 -1.34 -22.80 1.15
CA GLU A 106 -1.37 -23.04 2.60
C GLU A 106 -0.01 -22.74 3.24
N ASN A 107 1.09 -23.23 2.65
CA ASN A 107 2.44 -22.92 3.13
C ASN A 107 2.74 -21.42 3.10
N TYR A 108 2.29 -20.69 2.07
CA TYR A 108 2.46 -19.24 2.02
C TYR A 108 1.67 -18.52 3.13
N LEU A 109 0.46 -19.01 3.46
CA LEU A 109 -0.34 -18.44 4.55
C LEU A 109 0.31 -18.71 5.91
N ILE A 110 0.80 -19.93 6.14
CA ILE A 110 1.54 -20.28 7.36
C ILE A 110 2.82 -19.45 7.48
N ASP A 111 3.59 -19.29 6.41
CA ASP A 111 4.76 -18.40 6.36
C ASP A 111 4.38 -16.95 6.68
N THR A 112 3.24 -16.49 6.17
CA THR A 112 2.72 -15.15 6.46
C THR A 112 2.45 -14.98 7.95
N TYR A 113 1.91 -15.98 8.64
CA TYR A 113 1.71 -15.92 10.08
C TYR A 113 3.03 -15.98 10.85
N SER A 114 3.83 -17.02 10.64
CA SER A 114 5.00 -17.33 11.47
C SER A 114 6.20 -16.42 11.22
N ASN A 115 6.47 -16.07 9.97
CA ASN A 115 7.71 -15.38 9.58
C ASN A 115 7.51 -13.92 9.19
N ARG A 116 6.27 -13.43 9.10
CA ARG A 116 5.98 -12.04 8.72
C ARG A 116 5.13 -11.32 9.74
N PHE A 117 3.92 -11.81 9.98
CA PHE A 117 2.98 -11.15 10.87
C PHE A 117 3.41 -11.25 12.33
N PHE A 118 3.68 -12.46 12.83
CA PHE A 118 4.06 -12.66 14.23
C PHE A 118 5.34 -11.88 14.62
N PRO A 119 6.44 -11.92 13.85
CA PRO A 119 7.62 -11.12 14.16
C PRO A 119 7.36 -9.61 14.07
N ALA A 120 6.53 -9.15 13.12
CA ALA A 120 6.17 -7.74 13.02
C ALA A 120 5.30 -7.28 14.21
N LEU A 121 4.40 -8.13 14.69
CA LEU A 121 3.60 -7.92 15.89
C LEU A 121 4.52 -7.80 17.12
N ILE A 122 5.41 -8.77 17.34
CA ILE A 122 6.34 -8.74 18.49
C ILE A 122 7.23 -7.50 18.44
N ASN A 123 7.83 -7.18 17.30
CA ASN A 123 8.67 -5.97 17.17
C ASN A 123 7.85 -4.66 17.33
N HIS A 124 6.56 -4.65 17.00
CA HIS A 124 5.69 -3.50 17.29
C HIS A 124 5.47 -3.35 18.80
N ILE A 125 5.17 -4.45 19.48
CA ILE A 125 4.95 -4.48 20.94
C ILE A 125 6.23 -4.12 21.70
N GLU A 126 7.38 -4.68 21.29
CA GLU A 126 8.68 -4.38 21.86
C GLU A 126 8.96 -2.87 21.85
N LYS A 127 8.85 -2.24 20.67
CA LYS A 127 9.10 -0.80 20.52
C LYS A 127 8.11 0.09 21.26
N LYS A 128 6.85 -0.34 21.34
CA LYS A 128 5.76 0.46 21.90
C LYS A 128 5.66 0.36 23.41
N ARG A 129 5.97 -0.81 24.00
CA ARG A 129 5.71 -1.07 25.42
C ARG A 129 6.98 -1.48 26.16
N ILE A 130 7.76 -2.41 25.61
CA ILE A 130 8.90 -2.98 26.33
C ILE A 130 10.06 -1.97 26.40
N ASP A 131 10.39 -1.31 25.29
CA ASP A 131 11.42 -0.28 25.25
C ASP A 131 11.06 0.90 26.18
N GLU A 132 9.79 1.31 26.22
CA GLU A 132 9.31 2.36 27.13
C GLU A 132 9.48 1.97 28.61
N ILE A 133 9.12 0.74 28.98
CA ILE A 133 9.32 0.24 30.35
C ILE A 133 10.80 0.21 30.72
N ILE A 134 11.67 -0.23 29.80
CA ILE A 134 13.12 -0.26 30.04
C ILE A 134 13.66 1.15 30.22
N ASP A 135 13.21 2.11 29.41
CA ASP A 135 13.64 3.52 29.49
C ASP A 135 13.18 4.18 30.81
N GLU A 136 12.01 3.80 31.33
CA GLU A 136 11.47 4.34 32.60
C GLU A 136 12.05 3.67 33.85
N THR A 137 12.20 2.34 33.83
CA THR A 137 12.55 1.54 35.02
C THR A 137 14.01 1.12 35.06
N GLY A 138 14.68 1.05 33.91
CA GLY A 138 16.03 0.50 33.74
C GLY A 138 16.10 -1.03 33.74
N GLU A 139 14.97 -1.73 33.85
CA GLU A 139 14.89 -3.19 33.92
C GLU A 139 13.97 -3.75 32.83
N ARG A 140 14.29 -4.96 32.35
CA ARG A 140 13.45 -5.68 31.39
C ARG A 140 12.33 -6.39 32.16
N PRO A 141 11.07 -6.39 31.66
CA PRO A 141 10.00 -7.17 32.25
C PRO A 141 10.37 -8.65 32.38
N SER A 142 9.83 -9.30 33.41
CA SER A 142 9.90 -10.75 33.55
C SER A 142 9.19 -11.46 32.38
N ILE A 143 9.41 -12.77 32.22
CA ILE A 143 8.78 -13.50 31.13
C ILE A 143 7.25 -13.56 31.26
N GLU A 144 6.73 -13.69 32.48
CA GLU A 144 5.28 -13.65 32.76
C GLU A 144 4.69 -12.28 32.39
N GLU A 145 5.30 -11.19 32.84
CA GLU A 145 4.89 -9.82 32.48
C GLU A 145 4.99 -9.58 30.97
N THR A 146 5.99 -10.17 30.31
CA THR A 146 6.14 -10.09 28.85
C THR A 146 4.97 -10.77 28.14
N TYR A 147 4.52 -11.94 28.59
CA TYR A 147 3.33 -12.60 28.04
C TYR A 147 2.07 -11.76 28.26
N ASP A 148 1.89 -11.19 29.45
CA ASP A 148 0.74 -10.33 29.76
C ASP A 148 0.71 -9.08 28.85
N ILE A 149 1.87 -8.44 28.63
CA ILE A 149 1.99 -7.28 27.72
C ILE A 149 1.67 -7.68 26.28
N ILE A 150 2.16 -8.83 25.81
CA ILE A 150 1.86 -9.30 24.45
C ILE A 150 0.36 -9.58 24.30
N GLU A 151 -0.25 -10.24 25.27
CA GLU A 151 -1.68 -10.55 25.27
C GLU A 151 -2.54 -9.28 25.26
N GLU A 152 -2.21 -8.29 26.11
CA GLU A 152 -2.91 -7.00 26.17
C GLU A 152 -2.85 -6.26 24.82
N GLU A 153 -1.65 -6.12 24.25
CA GLU A 153 -1.49 -5.43 22.96
C GLU A 153 -2.11 -6.22 21.80
N ALA A 154 -2.05 -7.56 21.84
CA ALA A 154 -2.74 -8.41 20.87
C ALA A 154 -4.26 -8.18 20.89
N HIS A 155 -4.86 -8.05 22.08
CA HIS A 155 -6.28 -7.70 22.21
C HIS A 155 -6.60 -6.29 21.68
N ILE A 156 -5.74 -5.30 21.92
CA ILE A 156 -5.92 -3.95 21.38
C ILE A 156 -5.93 -3.98 19.85
N ILE A 157 -4.95 -4.67 19.25
CA ILE A 157 -4.84 -4.81 17.79
C ILE A 157 -6.04 -5.58 17.23
N LEU A 158 -6.44 -6.67 17.87
CA LEU A 158 -7.59 -7.47 17.47
C LEU A 158 -8.87 -6.64 17.47
N ASN A 159 -9.09 -5.81 18.49
CA ASN A 159 -10.24 -4.91 18.54
C ASN A 159 -10.20 -3.89 17.41
N GLY A 160 -9.03 -3.32 17.09
CA GLY A 160 -8.87 -2.43 15.93
C GLY A 160 -9.13 -3.13 14.58
N LEU A 161 -8.82 -4.43 14.46
CA LEU A 161 -9.09 -5.24 13.26
C LEU A 161 -10.57 -5.60 13.11
N LYS A 162 -11.32 -5.74 14.21
CA LYS A 162 -12.77 -6.04 14.16
C LYS A 162 -13.55 -4.97 13.40
N ASP A 163 -13.12 -3.72 13.46
CA ASP A 163 -13.75 -2.59 12.76
C ASP A 163 -13.30 -2.43 11.30
N GLN A 164 -12.30 -3.21 10.86
CA GLN A 164 -11.82 -3.14 9.48
C GLN A 164 -12.76 -3.84 8.49
N HIS A 165 -12.65 -3.42 7.24
CA HIS A 165 -13.39 -4.00 6.13
C HIS A 165 -12.84 -5.38 5.77
N PHE A 166 -13.75 -6.28 5.40
CA PHE A 166 -13.41 -7.58 4.83
C PHE A 166 -12.75 -7.43 3.46
N PHE A 167 -11.92 -8.41 3.10
CA PHE A 167 -11.58 -8.67 1.71
C PHE A 167 -12.81 -9.17 0.95
N ASP A 168 -12.90 -8.89 -0.34
CA ASP A 168 -14.12 -9.08 -1.15
C ASP A 168 -14.66 -10.52 -1.14
N SER A 169 -13.80 -11.51 -0.87
CA SER A 169 -14.16 -12.94 -0.84
C SER A 169 -14.54 -13.50 0.54
N PHE A 170 -14.59 -12.66 1.59
CA PHE A 170 -14.67 -13.05 2.99
C PHE A 170 -15.79 -12.35 3.75
N ASP A 171 -16.24 -12.99 4.82
CA ASP A 171 -17.28 -12.52 5.76
C ASP A 171 -17.06 -13.15 7.15
N ASP A 172 -17.95 -12.88 8.10
CA ASP A 172 -17.87 -13.39 9.47
C ASP A 172 -17.88 -14.93 9.55
N GLY A 173 -18.58 -15.61 8.64
CA GLY A 173 -18.64 -17.08 8.62
C GLY A 173 -17.27 -17.71 8.35
N HIS A 174 -16.45 -17.04 7.53
CA HIS A 174 -15.09 -17.50 7.24
C HIS A 174 -14.14 -17.32 8.43
N ILE A 175 -14.37 -16.33 9.31
CA ILE A 175 -13.57 -16.17 10.53
C ILE A 175 -13.68 -17.43 11.38
N ILE A 176 -14.90 -17.95 11.57
CA ILE A 176 -15.15 -19.17 12.36
C ILE A 176 -14.40 -20.37 11.79
N GLU A 177 -14.46 -20.57 10.47
CA GLU A 177 -13.75 -21.66 9.78
C GLU A 177 -12.22 -21.54 9.93
N ILE A 178 -11.70 -20.32 9.84
CA ILE A 178 -10.25 -20.08 9.95
C ILE A 178 -9.78 -20.22 11.39
N LEU A 179 -10.60 -19.86 12.39
CA LEU A 179 -10.25 -20.05 13.81
C LEU A 179 -9.96 -21.52 14.13
N GLU A 180 -10.74 -22.46 13.59
CA GLU A 180 -10.47 -23.90 13.76
C GLU A 180 -9.09 -24.29 13.20
N PHE A 181 -8.68 -23.67 12.09
CA PHE A 181 -7.37 -23.89 11.48
C PHE A 181 -6.23 -23.20 12.24
N THR A 182 -6.46 -21.99 12.78
CA THR A 182 -5.40 -21.20 13.42
C THR A 182 -5.15 -21.59 14.87
N GLN A 183 -6.10 -22.26 15.54
CA GLN A 183 -5.98 -22.58 16.98
C GLN A 183 -4.80 -23.51 17.30
N SER A 184 -4.55 -24.55 16.50
CA SER A 184 -3.36 -25.39 16.69
C SER A 184 -2.09 -24.66 16.26
N LEU A 185 -2.17 -23.90 15.18
CA LEU A 185 -1.04 -23.23 14.57
C LEU A 185 -0.51 -22.08 15.44
N SER A 186 -1.38 -21.33 16.13
CA SER A 186 -0.97 -20.24 17.01
C SER A 186 -0.18 -20.75 18.21
N ARG A 187 -0.59 -21.89 18.78
CA ARG A 187 0.15 -22.54 19.86
C ARG A 187 1.55 -22.94 19.39
N ASP A 188 1.64 -23.66 18.26
CA ASP A 188 2.93 -24.09 17.71
C ASP A 188 3.87 -22.90 17.44
N ILE A 189 3.34 -21.81 16.85
CA ILE A 189 4.12 -20.60 16.57
C ILE A 189 4.55 -19.89 17.86
N CYS A 190 3.66 -19.74 18.85
CA CYS A 190 4.03 -19.14 20.13
C CYS A 190 5.10 -19.98 20.82
N GLU A 191 4.96 -21.30 20.81
CA GLU A 191 5.92 -22.22 21.41
C GLU A 191 7.29 -22.23 20.74
N GLU A 192 7.34 -22.01 19.42
CA GLU A 192 8.58 -21.93 18.64
C GLU A 192 9.27 -20.56 18.79
N LYS A 193 8.49 -19.47 18.80
CA LYS A 193 9.02 -18.10 18.61
C LYS A 193 9.15 -17.30 19.89
N LEU A 194 8.36 -17.56 20.93
CA LEU A 194 8.47 -16.86 22.20
C LEU A 194 9.57 -17.46 23.07
N HIS A 195 10.25 -16.59 23.83
CA HIS A 195 11.20 -17.03 24.83
C HIS A 195 10.49 -17.83 25.93
N LYS A 196 11.11 -18.90 26.43
CA LYS A 196 10.58 -19.74 27.51
C LYS A 196 11.56 -19.81 28.66
N GLU A 197 11.05 -19.82 29.88
CA GLU A 197 11.82 -20.10 31.09
C GLU A 197 11.31 -21.39 31.76
N GLU A 198 12.20 -22.07 32.47
CA GLU A 198 11.87 -23.34 33.11
C GLU A 198 10.81 -23.14 34.21
N GLY A 199 9.65 -23.78 34.05
CA GLY A 199 8.53 -23.69 34.99
C GLY A 199 7.50 -22.61 34.69
N ILE A 200 7.64 -21.86 33.58
CA ILE A 200 6.67 -20.85 33.15
C ILE A 200 6.13 -21.22 31.77
N ASP A 201 4.87 -21.64 31.74
CA ASP A 201 4.16 -22.00 30.52
C ASP A 201 3.59 -20.76 29.83
N ILE A 202 3.49 -20.80 28.50
CA ILE A 202 2.80 -19.76 27.72
C ILE A 202 1.29 -19.86 28.02
N PRO A 203 0.61 -18.78 28.41
CA PRO A 203 -0.82 -18.79 28.66
C PRO A 203 -1.63 -19.28 27.45
N ASP A 204 -2.63 -20.13 27.70
CA ASP A 204 -3.56 -20.58 26.66
C ASP A 204 -4.32 -19.39 26.05
N SER A 205 -4.68 -18.40 26.88
CA SER A 205 -5.35 -17.15 26.47
C SER A 205 -4.53 -16.33 25.47
N LEU A 206 -3.21 -16.24 25.68
CA LEU A 206 -2.29 -15.62 24.73
C LEU A 206 -2.29 -16.37 23.39
N CYS A 207 -2.22 -17.70 23.40
CA CYS A 207 -2.27 -18.48 22.15
C CYS A 207 -3.61 -18.32 21.43
N GLU A 208 -4.72 -18.20 22.18
CA GLU A 208 -6.06 -17.97 21.64
C GLU A 208 -6.16 -16.61 20.94
N VAL A 209 -5.73 -15.51 21.58
CA VAL A 209 -5.78 -14.18 20.95
C VAL A 209 -4.89 -14.09 19.72
N ILE A 210 -3.72 -14.76 19.71
CA ILE A 210 -2.87 -14.86 18.52
C ILE A 210 -3.57 -15.64 17.40
N GLY A 211 -4.26 -16.73 17.75
CA GLY A 211 -5.08 -17.51 16.82
C GLY A 211 -6.23 -16.70 16.22
N GLU A 212 -6.87 -15.86 17.03
CA GLU A 212 -7.87 -14.89 16.57
C GLU A 212 -7.26 -13.86 15.62
N LEU A 213 -6.12 -13.27 15.97
CA LEU A 213 -5.42 -12.34 15.09
C LEU A 213 -5.15 -12.95 13.72
N PHE A 214 -4.64 -14.19 13.65
CA PHE A 214 -4.41 -14.90 12.38
C PHE A 214 -5.68 -15.06 11.54
N ALA A 215 -6.82 -15.36 12.17
CA ALA A 215 -8.10 -15.45 11.47
C ALA A 215 -8.55 -14.08 10.94
N TYR A 216 -8.44 -13.03 11.75
CA TYR A 216 -8.85 -11.68 11.36
C TYR A 216 -7.97 -11.09 10.24
N ILE A 217 -6.65 -11.21 10.30
CA ILE A 217 -5.77 -10.71 9.22
C ILE A 217 -5.93 -11.49 7.91
N THR A 218 -6.52 -12.68 7.97
CA THR A 218 -6.82 -13.48 6.79
C THR A 218 -8.06 -12.97 6.08
N CYS A 219 -9.07 -12.57 6.84
CA CYS A 219 -10.36 -12.10 6.33
C CYS A 219 -10.42 -10.59 6.08
N LYS A 220 -9.63 -9.78 6.80
CA LYS A 220 -9.77 -8.32 6.84
C LYS A 220 -8.47 -7.60 6.49
N LYS A 221 -8.62 -6.37 6.01
CA LYS A 221 -7.49 -5.45 5.79
C LYS A 221 -6.73 -5.25 7.10
N SER A 222 -5.41 -5.36 7.02
CA SER A 222 -4.50 -5.23 8.15
C SER A 222 -3.39 -4.24 7.82
N PRO A 223 -2.93 -3.42 8.79
CA PRO A 223 -1.75 -2.58 8.61
C PRO A 223 -0.45 -3.38 8.56
N PHE A 224 -0.50 -4.67 8.89
CA PHE A 224 0.66 -5.56 8.91
C PHE A 224 0.79 -6.34 7.60
N GLY A 225 2.01 -6.38 7.06
CA GLY A 225 2.37 -7.22 5.92
C GLY A 225 2.71 -6.44 4.65
N ARG A 226 3.23 -7.17 3.65
CA ARG A 226 3.50 -6.62 2.32
C ARG A 226 2.33 -6.99 1.42
N ASN A 227 1.77 -6.00 0.73
CA ASN A 227 0.75 -6.23 -0.29
C ASN A 227 1.41 -6.19 -1.67
N THR A 228 0.92 -7.01 -2.60
CA THR A 228 1.11 -6.72 -4.02
C THR A 228 -0.02 -5.78 -4.43
N GLY A 229 0.35 -4.69 -5.08
CA GLY A 229 -0.59 -3.88 -5.83
C GLY A 229 -0.69 -4.28 -7.29
N LEU A 230 -1.91 -4.41 -7.80
CA LEU A 230 -2.19 -4.56 -9.23
C LEU A 230 -3.02 -3.38 -9.73
N VAL A 231 -2.59 -2.78 -10.84
CA VAL A 231 -3.26 -1.65 -11.47
C VAL A 231 -3.72 -2.05 -12.86
N PHE A 232 -5.02 -2.15 -13.07
CA PHE A 232 -5.64 -2.36 -14.37
C PHE A 232 -5.95 -1.00 -14.98
N ALA A 233 -5.54 -0.76 -16.23
CA ALA A 233 -5.80 0.52 -16.87
C ALA A 233 -6.15 0.35 -18.34
N GLY A 234 -7.04 1.20 -18.85
CA GLY A 234 -7.42 1.21 -20.26
C GLY A 234 -8.91 1.41 -20.47
N TYR A 235 -9.49 0.67 -21.41
CA TYR A 235 -10.89 0.78 -21.80
C TYR A 235 -11.51 -0.61 -21.95
N GLY A 236 -12.72 -0.79 -21.42
CA GLY A 236 -13.67 -1.78 -21.93
C GLY A 236 -14.44 -1.29 -23.16
N GLU A 237 -15.25 -2.15 -23.75
CA GLU A 237 -16.02 -1.84 -24.97
C GLU A 237 -16.96 -0.65 -24.77
N GLN A 238 -17.66 -0.61 -23.62
CA GLN A 238 -18.63 0.43 -23.29
C GLN A 238 -17.99 1.67 -22.64
N GLU A 239 -16.72 1.61 -22.26
CA GLU A 239 -16.01 2.74 -21.67
C GLU A 239 -15.46 3.66 -22.76
N PHE A 240 -15.95 4.90 -22.84
CA PHE A 240 -15.43 5.89 -23.78
C PHE A 240 -14.20 6.65 -23.25
N MET A 241 -14.06 6.70 -21.93
CA MET A 241 -12.96 7.34 -21.20
C MET A 241 -12.13 6.25 -20.50
N PRO A 242 -10.81 6.44 -20.27
CA PRO A 242 -10.01 5.41 -19.64
C PRO A 242 -10.35 5.28 -18.15
N ALA A 243 -10.29 4.06 -17.64
CA ALA A 243 -10.33 3.76 -16.22
C ALA A 243 -8.97 3.26 -15.73
N VAL A 244 -8.68 3.49 -14.45
CA VAL A 244 -7.48 3.01 -13.77
C VAL A 244 -7.91 2.43 -12.41
N LEU A 245 -7.88 1.12 -12.24
CA LEU A 245 -8.37 0.43 -11.05
C LEU A 245 -7.21 -0.26 -10.33
N ALA A 246 -6.99 0.10 -9.07
CA ALA A 246 -5.94 -0.45 -8.23
C ALA A 246 -6.52 -1.43 -7.20
N TYR A 247 -5.81 -2.54 -6.98
CA TYR A 247 -6.20 -3.58 -6.04
C TYR A 247 -4.99 -4.02 -5.22
N ASP A 248 -5.20 -4.27 -3.94
CA ASP A 248 -4.23 -4.92 -3.07
C ASP A 248 -4.53 -6.43 -3.02
N VAL A 249 -3.51 -7.25 -3.26
CA VAL A 249 -3.59 -8.72 -3.31
C VAL A 249 -2.56 -9.33 -2.35
N LEU A 250 -3.03 -10.21 -1.46
CA LEU A 250 -2.25 -10.74 -0.34
C LEU A 250 -1.96 -12.24 -0.45
N GLY A 251 -2.72 -13.00 -1.24
CA GLY A 251 -2.61 -14.45 -1.32
C GLY A 251 -3.96 -15.14 -1.21
N TYR A 252 -4.00 -16.29 -0.56
CA TYR A 252 -5.20 -17.13 -0.49
C TYR A 252 -5.49 -17.62 0.94
N TYR A 253 -6.74 -17.98 1.18
CA TYR A 253 -7.13 -19.02 2.13
C TYR A 253 -7.87 -20.10 1.34
N LYS A 254 -7.33 -21.31 1.30
CA LYS A 254 -7.82 -22.40 0.43
C LYS A 254 -7.98 -21.94 -1.03
N ASP A 255 -9.19 -21.95 -1.56
CA ASP A 255 -9.52 -21.53 -2.92
C ASP A 255 -9.89 -20.04 -3.04
N LYS A 256 -10.09 -19.33 -1.92
CA LYS A 256 -10.49 -17.93 -1.89
C LYS A 256 -9.28 -17.00 -1.94
N LEU A 257 -9.31 -16.05 -2.87
CA LEU A 257 -8.30 -15.01 -3.01
C LEU A 257 -8.54 -13.89 -1.97
N ARG A 258 -7.48 -13.50 -1.28
CA ARG A 258 -7.43 -12.36 -0.34
C ARG A 258 -7.01 -11.12 -1.12
N TYR A 259 -8.00 -10.33 -1.54
CA TYR A 259 -7.78 -9.08 -2.26
C TYR A 259 -8.84 -8.04 -1.91
N SER A 260 -8.56 -6.79 -2.24
CA SER A 260 -9.52 -5.69 -2.07
C SER A 260 -9.21 -4.51 -2.99
N PRO A 261 -10.20 -3.70 -3.36
CA PRO A 261 -9.97 -2.49 -4.12
C PRO A 261 -9.23 -1.45 -3.29
N ASN A 262 -8.34 -0.72 -3.95
CA ASN A 262 -7.68 0.47 -3.46
C ASN A 262 -8.31 1.70 -4.13
N LEU A 263 -9.44 2.14 -3.57
CA LEU A 263 -10.26 3.22 -4.14
C LEU A 263 -9.51 4.56 -4.19
N HIS A 264 -8.61 4.82 -3.24
CA HIS A 264 -7.79 6.05 -3.23
C HIS A 264 -6.79 6.14 -4.38
N LYS A 265 -6.34 4.99 -4.90
CA LYS A 265 -5.44 4.89 -6.06
C LYS A 265 -6.15 4.49 -7.35
N SER A 266 -7.48 4.53 -7.34
CA SER A 266 -8.31 4.23 -8.49
C SER A 266 -8.97 5.49 -9.05
N SER A 267 -9.18 5.52 -10.35
CA SER A 267 -9.91 6.55 -11.06
C SER A 267 -10.88 5.91 -12.05
N SER A 268 -12.15 6.27 -11.94
CA SER A 268 -13.16 5.96 -12.94
C SER A 268 -13.01 6.87 -14.17
N GLY A 269 -13.73 6.52 -15.25
CA GLY A 269 -13.71 7.28 -16.49
C GLY A 269 -14.15 8.73 -16.33
N GLY A 270 -13.46 9.64 -17.03
CA GLY A 270 -13.83 11.06 -17.15
C GLY A 270 -13.02 12.02 -16.29
N LEU A 271 -12.16 11.49 -15.40
CA LEU A 271 -11.22 12.27 -14.60
C LEU A 271 -9.86 12.42 -15.30
N CYS A 272 -9.05 13.35 -14.81
CA CYS A 272 -7.64 13.48 -15.15
C CYS A 272 -6.81 13.56 -13.86
N GLY A 273 -5.56 13.13 -13.94
CA GLY A 273 -4.67 13.19 -12.78
C GLY A 273 -3.39 12.39 -12.93
N VAL A 274 -2.68 12.35 -11.81
CA VAL A 274 -1.46 11.56 -11.60
C VAL A 274 -1.68 10.71 -10.37
N THR A 275 -1.33 9.43 -10.46
CA THR A 275 -1.32 8.52 -9.32
C THR A 275 0.03 7.83 -9.25
N ALA A 276 0.74 8.01 -8.15
CA ALA A 276 1.91 7.22 -7.80
C ALA A 276 1.47 6.02 -6.96
N TYR A 277 1.89 4.82 -7.35
CA TYR A 277 1.51 3.59 -6.67
C TYR A 277 2.53 3.15 -5.64
N ALA A 278 3.79 3.56 -5.84
CA ALA A 278 4.87 3.43 -4.89
C ALA A 278 5.69 4.72 -4.90
N GLN A 279 6.28 5.06 -3.75
CA GLN A 279 7.13 6.25 -3.59
C GLN A 279 6.38 7.53 -3.96
N GLU A 280 5.27 7.76 -3.23
CA GLU A 280 4.36 8.87 -3.50
C GLU A 280 4.96 10.23 -3.14
N GLU A 281 5.88 10.29 -2.18
CA GLU A 281 6.36 11.55 -1.61
C GLU A 281 6.93 12.52 -2.65
N GLU A 282 7.72 12.03 -3.61
CA GLU A 282 8.33 12.87 -4.64
C GLU A 282 7.29 13.42 -5.62
N VAL A 283 6.34 12.57 -6.00
CA VAL A 283 5.27 12.93 -6.93
C VAL A 283 4.31 13.90 -6.24
N GLU A 284 3.91 13.62 -5.01
CA GLU A 284 3.09 14.52 -4.20
C GLU A 284 3.76 15.87 -3.97
N THR A 285 5.07 15.90 -3.69
CA THR A 285 5.80 17.15 -3.52
C THR A 285 5.79 17.97 -4.81
N PHE A 286 5.93 17.32 -5.97
CA PHE A 286 5.82 17.98 -7.27
C PHE A 286 4.40 18.54 -7.51
N LEU A 287 3.35 17.77 -7.16
CA LEU A 287 1.95 18.17 -7.35
C LEU A 287 1.49 19.27 -6.39
N HIS A 288 1.95 19.24 -5.13
CA HIS A 288 1.52 20.16 -4.08
C HIS A 288 2.48 21.34 -3.87
N GLY A 289 3.71 21.26 -4.40
CA GLY A 289 4.76 22.25 -4.15
C GLY A 289 5.39 22.16 -2.76
N ILE A 290 4.96 21.23 -1.91
CA ILE A 290 5.45 21.00 -0.55
C ILE A 290 5.41 19.50 -0.21
N SER A 291 6.41 19.00 0.52
CA SER A 291 6.43 17.61 0.95
C SER A 291 5.52 17.37 2.16
N HIS A 292 4.97 16.16 2.27
CA HIS A 292 4.14 15.77 3.41
C HIS A 292 4.88 15.91 4.74
N GLN A 293 6.17 15.56 4.78
CA GLN A 293 6.99 15.68 5.99
C GLN A 293 7.13 17.15 6.44
N LEU A 294 7.40 18.07 5.51
CA LEU A 294 7.51 19.49 5.83
C LEU A 294 6.15 20.05 6.29
N LYS A 295 5.07 19.69 5.60
CA LYS A 295 3.70 20.08 5.99
C LYS A 295 3.36 19.58 7.41
N SER A 296 3.70 18.33 7.72
CA SER A 296 3.46 17.70 9.03
C SER A 296 4.29 18.36 10.12
N PHE A 297 5.56 18.65 9.86
CA PHE A 297 6.43 19.37 10.79
C PHE A 297 5.91 20.77 11.11
N MET A 298 5.48 21.52 10.07
CA MET A 298 4.86 22.83 10.27
C MET A 298 3.58 22.74 11.11
N LYS A 299 2.72 21.75 10.84
CA LYS A 299 1.49 21.50 11.61
C LYS A 299 1.80 21.19 13.08
N ALA A 300 2.76 20.31 13.35
CA ALA A 300 3.17 19.97 14.71
C ALA A 300 3.73 21.18 15.47
N GLY A 301 4.53 22.04 14.81
CA GLY A 301 5.03 23.27 15.43
C GLY A 301 3.91 24.25 15.78
N ILE A 302 2.87 24.32 14.97
CA ILE A 302 1.68 25.14 15.20
C ILE A 302 0.86 24.59 16.37
N GLU A 303 0.65 23.28 16.43
CA GLU A 303 -0.02 22.60 17.54
C GLU A 303 0.73 22.80 18.87
N PHE A 304 2.06 22.72 18.84
CA PHE A 304 2.89 22.98 20.01
C PHE A 304 2.76 24.43 20.54
N GLU A 305 2.73 25.43 19.64
CA GLU A 305 2.53 26.82 20.06
C GLU A 305 1.10 27.09 20.52
N LYS A 306 0.11 26.40 19.96
CA LYS A 306 -1.28 26.41 20.47
C LYS A 306 -1.33 25.98 21.93
N ASP A 307 -0.70 24.87 22.28
CA ASP A 307 -0.69 24.34 23.64
C ASP A 307 0.04 25.28 24.61
N LYS A 308 1.16 25.88 24.19
CA LYS A 308 1.83 26.91 25.01
C LYS A 308 0.96 28.13 25.28
N ILE A 309 0.24 28.62 24.27
CA ILE A 309 -0.66 29.77 24.45
C ILE A 309 -1.77 29.41 25.43
N MET A 310 -2.31 28.20 25.37
CA MET A 310 -3.30 27.70 26.32
C MET A 310 -2.75 27.66 27.75
N ASN A 311 -1.56 27.10 27.95
CA ASN A 311 -0.92 27.04 29.27
C ASN A 311 -0.67 28.45 29.85
N ILE A 312 -0.17 29.38 29.03
CA ILE A 312 0.04 30.77 29.45
C ILE A 312 -1.28 31.45 29.84
N ALA A 313 -2.36 31.18 29.10
CA ALA A 313 -3.68 31.71 29.41
C ALA A 313 -4.22 31.14 30.74
N GLU A 314 -4.05 29.85 30.97
CA GLU A 314 -4.44 29.18 32.22
C GLU A 314 -3.68 29.70 33.44
N GLU A 315 -2.35 29.87 33.33
CA GLU A 315 -1.53 30.48 34.38
C GLU A 315 -1.99 31.91 34.69
N LYS A 316 -2.22 32.72 33.66
CA LYS A 316 -2.67 34.11 33.82
C LYS A 316 -4.08 34.18 34.42
N LEU A 317 -5.02 33.36 33.97
CA LEU A 317 -6.39 33.31 34.52
C LEU A 317 -6.40 32.84 35.97
N SER A 318 -5.56 31.85 36.31
CA SER A 318 -5.38 31.38 37.68
C SER A 318 -4.81 32.46 38.61
N SER A 319 -4.02 33.40 38.07
CA SER A 319 -3.53 34.57 38.82
C SER A 319 -4.56 35.66 39.06
N LEU A 320 -5.72 35.60 38.38
CA LEU A 320 -6.85 36.50 38.61
C LEU A 320 -7.73 35.90 39.71
N ASN A 321 -8.20 36.74 40.65
CA ASN A 321 -9.11 36.35 41.73
C ASN A 321 -10.55 36.12 41.23
N LEU A 322 -10.73 35.32 40.19
CA LEU A 322 -12.01 34.91 39.63
C LEU A 322 -12.52 33.64 40.33
N SER A 323 -13.82 33.35 40.18
CA SER A 323 -14.36 32.08 40.64
C SER A 323 -13.83 30.93 39.74
N LYS A 324 -13.79 29.70 40.27
CA LYS A 324 -13.38 28.53 39.48
C LYS A 324 -14.27 28.30 38.26
N GLU A 325 -15.57 28.58 38.40
CA GLU A 325 -16.56 28.40 37.33
C GLU A 325 -16.34 29.42 36.21
N ASP A 326 -16.08 30.69 36.57
CA ASP A 326 -15.76 31.74 35.59
C ASP A 326 -14.43 31.45 34.88
N ASN A 327 -13.40 30.99 35.61
CA ASN A 327 -12.11 30.62 35.02
C ASN A 327 -12.25 29.49 33.99
N ASN A 328 -12.99 28.43 34.33
CA ASN A 328 -13.21 27.32 33.40
C ASN A 328 -14.01 27.76 32.17
N SER A 329 -15.05 28.58 32.35
CA SER A 329 -15.85 29.10 31.24
C SER A 329 -15.01 29.95 30.27
N VAL A 330 -14.13 30.80 30.80
CA VAL A 330 -13.22 31.61 29.98
C VAL A 330 -12.18 30.75 29.26
N LEU A 331 -11.63 29.73 29.92
CA LEU A 331 -10.68 28.79 29.31
C LEU A 331 -11.31 28.00 28.16
N GLU A 332 -12.51 27.47 28.34
CA GLU A 332 -13.24 26.77 27.28
C GLU A 332 -13.53 27.69 26.08
N ALA A 333 -14.00 28.91 26.34
CA ALA A 333 -14.24 29.89 25.28
C ALA A 333 -12.96 30.26 24.53
N PHE A 334 -11.85 30.43 25.26
CA PHE A 334 -10.54 30.74 24.69
C PHE A 334 -9.98 29.57 23.87
N GLN A 335 -10.09 28.34 24.38
CA GLN A 335 -9.70 27.12 23.69
C GLN A 335 -10.48 26.94 22.39
N GLY A 336 -11.78 27.19 22.41
CA GLY A 336 -12.64 27.18 21.22
C GLY A 336 -12.21 28.22 20.20
N ALA A 337 -12.00 29.47 20.62
CA ALA A 337 -11.57 30.55 19.74
C ALA A 337 -10.19 30.30 19.12
N ILE A 338 -9.25 29.76 19.89
CA ILE A 338 -7.91 29.39 19.42
C ILE A 338 -7.99 28.26 18.41
N THR A 339 -8.73 27.18 18.72
CA THR A 339 -8.86 26.02 17.84
C THR A 339 -9.45 26.45 16.50
N GLU A 340 -10.54 27.23 16.50
CA GLU A 340 -11.17 27.76 15.28
C GLU A 340 -10.22 28.66 14.46
N ARG A 341 -9.27 29.36 15.10
CA ARG A 341 -8.27 30.18 14.39
C ARG A 341 -7.19 29.34 13.75
N PHE A 342 -6.71 28.30 14.43
CA PHE A 342 -5.71 27.39 13.89
C PHE A 342 -6.26 26.52 12.77
N ASP A 343 -7.49 26.02 12.89
CA ASP A 343 -8.16 25.26 11.84
C ASP A 343 -8.33 26.13 10.58
N ARG A 344 -8.80 27.37 10.74
CA ARG A 344 -8.89 28.33 9.62
C ARG A 344 -7.53 28.65 8.99
N TYR A 345 -6.46 28.70 9.78
CA TYR A 345 -5.12 28.90 9.24
C TYR A 345 -4.68 27.71 8.37
N GLN A 346 -4.94 26.48 8.82
CA GLN A 346 -4.68 25.27 8.02
C GLN A 346 -5.48 25.30 6.72
N ASP A 347 -6.77 25.67 6.76
CA ASP A 347 -7.61 25.79 5.57
C ASP A 347 -7.09 26.81 4.55
N VAL A 348 -6.56 27.95 5.02
CA VAL A 348 -5.97 28.98 4.16
C VAL A 348 -4.73 28.44 3.43
N ILE A 349 -3.85 27.73 4.14
CA ILE A 349 -2.67 27.12 3.52
C ILE A 349 -3.09 26.05 2.51
N ASP A 350 -4.01 25.16 2.89
CA ASP A 350 -4.42 24.05 2.04
C ASP A 350 -5.14 24.54 0.79
N THR A 351 -5.96 25.59 0.92
CA THR A 351 -6.56 26.28 -0.22
C THR A 351 -5.50 26.89 -1.13
N HIS A 352 -4.48 27.56 -0.57
CA HIS A 352 -3.41 28.14 -1.36
C HIS A 352 -2.60 27.09 -2.13
N ILE A 353 -2.27 25.97 -1.48
CA ILE A 353 -1.58 24.83 -2.09
C ILE A 353 -2.41 24.30 -3.27
N ARG A 354 -3.69 24.01 -3.03
CA ARG A 354 -4.59 23.47 -4.06
C ARG A 354 -4.68 24.39 -5.26
N ASP A 355 -5.02 25.66 -5.03
CA ASP A 355 -5.32 26.60 -6.11
C ASP A 355 -4.06 27.02 -6.89
N THR A 356 -2.89 27.04 -6.23
CA THR A 356 -1.64 27.51 -6.84
C THR A 356 -0.85 26.39 -7.52
N TYR A 357 -0.92 25.16 -7.01
CA TYR A 357 -0.12 24.03 -7.47
C TYR A 357 -1.00 22.90 -8.02
N THR A 358 -1.81 22.27 -7.17
CA THR A 358 -2.53 21.03 -7.53
C THR A 358 -3.47 21.23 -8.71
N SER A 359 -4.36 22.22 -8.62
CA SER A 359 -5.35 22.49 -9.67
C SER A 359 -4.68 22.85 -10.98
N LYS A 360 -3.59 23.65 -10.97
CA LYS A 360 -2.88 24.01 -12.20
C LYS A 360 -2.26 22.81 -12.90
N VAL A 361 -1.66 21.88 -12.14
CA VAL A 361 -1.10 20.66 -12.73
C VAL A 361 -2.20 19.77 -13.30
N THR A 362 -3.30 19.58 -12.57
CA THR A 362 -4.44 18.78 -13.04
C THR A 362 -5.09 19.39 -14.29
N GLU A 363 -5.26 20.71 -14.34
CA GLU A 363 -5.77 21.43 -15.52
C GLU A 363 -4.86 21.25 -16.73
N MET A 364 -3.53 21.31 -16.55
CA MET A 364 -2.59 21.05 -17.64
C MET A 364 -2.73 19.62 -18.18
N ILE A 365 -2.84 18.62 -17.29
CA ILE A 365 -2.99 17.20 -17.68
C ILE A 365 -4.24 16.97 -18.52
N GLU A 366 -5.33 17.68 -18.25
CA GLU A 366 -6.58 17.56 -19.01
C GLU A 366 -6.37 17.73 -20.53
N PHE A 367 -5.44 18.60 -20.92
CA PHE A 367 -5.17 18.95 -22.32
C PHE A 367 -3.88 18.33 -22.88
N LEU A 368 -3.13 17.55 -22.09
CA LEU A 368 -1.88 16.94 -22.57
C LEU A 368 -2.16 15.95 -23.72
N PRO A 369 -1.44 16.06 -24.84
CA PRO A 369 -1.45 15.04 -25.88
C PRO A 369 -0.79 13.76 -25.36
N LYS A 370 -1.06 12.64 -26.05
CA LYS A 370 -0.57 11.30 -25.72
C LYS A 370 0.94 11.29 -25.41
N GLN A 371 1.76 11.89 -26.29
CA GLN A 371 3.21 11.92 -26.13
C GLN A 371 3.66 12.61 -24.84
N ASP A 372 3.00 13.71 -24.45
CA ASP A 372 3.35 14.45 -23.24
C ASP A 372 2.86 13.75 -21.97
N LEU A 373 1.75 12.98 -22.03
CA LEU A 373 1.36 12.08 -20.93
C LEU A 373 2.44 11.04 -20.65
N ALA A 374 2.99 10.42 -21.70
CA ALA A 374 4.11 9.48 -21.57
C ALA A 374 5.37 10.14 -21.03
N TYR A 375 5.72 11.30 -21.57
CA TYR A 375 6.88 12.05 -21.10
C TYR A 375 6.74 12.45 -19.63
N MET A 376 5.55 12.88 -19.20
CA MET A 376 5.29 13.23 -17.80
C MET A 376 5.41 12.01 -16.89
N ALA A 377 4.79 10.88 -17.25
CA ALA A 377 4.86 9.65 -16.47
C ALA A 377 6.32 9.16 -16.32
N GLU A 378 7.09 9.14 -17.43
CA GLU A 378 8.51 8.77 -17.41
C GLU A 378 9.33 9.73 -16.54
N SER A 379 9.06 11.03 -16.66
CA SER A 379 9.80 12.08 -15.94
C SER A 379 9.58 11.99 -14.43
N LEU A 380 8.38 11.67 -13.98
CA LEU A 380 8.07 11.49 -12.55
C LEU A 380 8.75 10.23 -11.98
N VAL A 381 8.78 9.11 -12.72
CA VAL A 381 9.54 7.91 -12.30
C VAL A 381 11.04 8.23 -12.22
N ASN A 382 11.58 8.97 -13.20
CA ASN A 382 12.97 9.44 -13.18
C ASN A 382 13.26 10.38 -12.00
N LEU A 383 12.33 11.26 -11.64
CA LEU A 383 12.48 12.18 -10.50
C LEU A 383 12.66 11.40 -9.20
N THR A 384 11.82 10.38 -8.97
CA THR A 384 11.92 9.49 -7.82
C THR A 384 13.25 8.73 -7.80
N ALA A 385 13.65 8.14 -8.94
CA ALA A 385 14.93 7.45 -9.06
C ALA A 385 16.12 8.38 -8.80
N PHE A 386 16.07 9.60 -9.32
CA PHE A 386 17.12 10.60 -9.16
C PHE A 386 17.26 11.05 -7.71
N LYS A 387 16.16 11.37 -7.01
CA LYS A 387 16.20 11.77 -5.59
C LYS A 387 16.86 10.68 -4.73
N ARG A 388 16.53 9.41 -4.94
CA ARG A 388 17.15 8.28 -4.22
C ARG A 388 18.65 8.18 -4.49
N LYS A 389 19.08 8.40 -5.73
CA LYS A 389 20.50 8.38 -6.12
C LYS A 389 21.34 9.50 -5.48
N VAL A 390 20.76 10.66 -5.23
CA VAL A 390 21.48 11.85 -4.72
C VAL A 390 21.25 12.13 -3.23
N SER A 391 20.50 11.27 -2.54
CA SER A 391 20.25 11.35 -1.09
C SER A 391 20.96 10.22 -0.34
N TYR A 392 20.85 10.21 1.00
CA TYR A 392 21.40 9.14 1.85
C TYR A 392 20.58 7.84 1.77
N ASP A 393 19.55 7.80 0.94
CA ASP A 393 18.68 6.66 0.80
C ASP A 393 19.30 5.56 -0.07
N ASN A 394 18.92 4.31 0.18
CA ASN A 394 19.33 3.22 -0.70
C ASN A 394 18.72 3.41 -2.10
N GLU A 395 19.52 3.18 -3.16
CA GLU A 395 19.13 3.21 -4.59
C GLU A 395 18.12 2.10 -4.94
N THR A 396 16.98 2.08 -4.27
CA THR A 396 15.97 1.03 -4.40
C THR A 396 15.05 1.23 -5.60
N VAL A 397 15.06 2.41 -6.22
CA VAL A 397 14.33 2.76 -7.43
C VAL A 397 15.32 3.09 -8.54
N GLY A 398 15.14 2.52 -9.72
CA GLY A 398 16.03 2.80 -10.85
C GLY A 398 16.00 1.79 -11.98
N GLY A 399 17.06 1.83 -12.79
CA GLY A 399 17.17 1.05 -14.02
C GLY A 399 16.36 1.65 -15.17
N PRO A 400 16.27 0.93 -16.32
CA PRO A 400 15.44 1.35 -17.44
C PRO A 400 13.96 1.45 -17.05
N ILE A 401 13.30 2.49 -17.54
CA ILE A 401 11.86 2.73 -17.33
C ILE A 401 11.10 2.23 -18.55
N ASP A 402 10.05 1.44 -18.29
CA ASP A 402 9.07 1.06 -19.29
C ASP A 402 7.92 2.05 -19.27
N VAL A 403 7.45 2.45 -20.46
CA VAL A 403 6.38 3.44 -20.63
C VAL A 403 5.41 2.94 -21.69
N ALA A 404 4.13 2.91 -21.37
CA ALA A 404 3.06 2.57 -22.30
C ALA A 404 1.96 3.61 -22.28
N ILE A 405 1.34 3.84 -23.45
CA ILE A 405 0.13 4.62 -23.60
C ILE A 405 -1.00 3.70 -24.01
N ILE A 406 -2.16 3.90 -23.40
CA ILE A 406 -3.38 3.17 -23.74
C ILE A 406 -4.42 4.20 -24.15
N SER A 407 -4.95 4.05 -25.36
CA SER A 407 -6.03 4.89 -25.88
C SER A 407 -7.08 4.03 -26.59
N LYS A 408 -8.33 4.49 -26.62
CA LYS A 408 -9.42 3.70 -27.22
C LYS A 408 -9.18 3.37 -28.70
N GLY A 409 -8.66 4.32 -29.47
CA GLY A 409 -8.43 4.15 -30.91
C GLY A 409 -7.18 3.36 -31.27
N ASP A 410 -6.08 3.54 -30.52
CA ASP A 410 -4.78 2.98 -30.89
C ASP A 410 -4.42 1.70 -30.11
N GLY A 411 -5.22 1.32 -29.11
CA GLY A 411 -4.92 0.17 -28.27
C GLY A 411 -3.87 0.48 -27.19
N PHE A 412 -3.20 -0.58 -26.75
CA PHE A 412 -2.02 -0.52 -25.89
C PHE A 412 -0.77 -0.33 -26.77
N ILE A 413 0.00 0.73 -26.54
CA ILE A 413 1.23 1.04 -27.28
C ILE A 413 2.40 1.21 -26.32
N TRP A 414 3.49 0.49 -26.58
CA TRP A 414 4.78 0.74 -25.93
C TRP A 414 5.41 2.01 -26.50
N VAL A 415 5.61 3.03 -25.66
CA VAL A 415 6.38 4.24 -26.00
C VAL A 415 7.87 3.99 -25.76
N LYS A 416 8.17 3.31 -24.65
CA LYS A 416 9.53 2.89 -24.28
C LYS A 416 9.46 1.51 -23.64
N ARG A 417 10.29 0.59 -24.10
CA ARG A 417 10.32 -0.77 -23.57
C ARG A 417 11.74 -1.30 -23.51
N LYS A 418 12.14 -1.80 -22.35
CA LYS A 418 13.40 -2.51 -22.16
C LYS A 418 13.29 -3.95 -22.67
N HIS A 419 14.42 -4.50 -23.09
CA HIS A 419 14.55 -5.90 -23.46
C HIS A 419 15.77 -6.48 -22.74
N TYR A 420 15.62 -7.66 -22.15
CA TYR A 420 16.75 -8.40 -21.55
C TYR A 420 17.67 -9.03 -22.61
N PHE A 421 17.33 -8.88 -23.89
CA PHE A 421 18.01 -9.48 -25.03
C PHE A 421 18.28 -8.43 -26.12
N ASP A 422 19.31 -8.70 -26.93
CA ASP A 422 19.63 -7.88 -28.10
C ASP A 422 18.58 -8.11 -29.20
N GLN A 423 18.06 -7.00 -29.73
CA GLN A 423 17.05 -7.01 -30.80
C GLN A 423 17.58 -7.62 -32.10
N ASN A 424 18.85 -7.37 -32.43
CA ASN A 424 19.50 -7.87 -33.65
C ASN A 424 19.70 -9.40 -33.64
N LEU A 425 19.68 -10.01 -32.45
CA LEU A 425 19.76 -11.47 -32.32
C LEU A 425 18.38 -12.13 -32.30
N ASN A 426 17.30 -11.37 -32.10
CA ASN A 426 15.95 -11.89 -31.80
C ASN A 426 14.85 -11.28 -32.68
N HIS A 427 15.10 -11.15 -33.99
CA HIS A 427 14.15 -10.56 -34.95
C HIS A 427 12.75 -11.22 -34.92
N HIS A 428 12.70 -12.53 -34.62
CA HIS A 428 11.46 -13.30 -34.52
C HIS A 428 10.53 -12.81 -33.39
N TYR A 429 11.06 -12.11 -32.38
CA TYR A 429 10.27 -11.54 -31.29
C TYR A 429 9.45 -10.34 -31.77
N PHE A 430 10.07 -9.47 -32.58
CA PHE A 430 9.45 -8.23 -33.09
C PHE A 430 8.45 -8.48 -34.22
N THR A 431 8.57 -9.61 -34.92
CA THR A 431 7.64 -10.00 -35.99
C THR A 431 6.36 -10.70 -35.48
N LYS A 432 6.31 -11.12 -34.20
CA LYS A 432 5.13 -11.76 -33.58
C LYS A 432 4.20 -10.79 -32.82
N GLN A 433 4.50 -9.50 -32.83
CA GLN A 433 3.70 -8.47 -32.16
C GLN A 433 2.75 -7.71 -33.10
N SER A 434 2.76 -8.03 -34.40
CA SER A 434 1.80 -7.53 -35.40
C SER A 434 0.52 -8.36 -35.45
#